data_AF-A0AAV9Z869-F1
#
_entry.id   AF-A0AAV9Z869-F1
#
_cell.length_a   1.000
_cell.length_b   1.000
_cell.length_c   1.000
_cell.angle_alpha   90.00
_cell.angle_beta   90.00
_cell.angle_gamma   90.00
#
_symmetry.space_group_name_H-M   'P 1'
#
loop_
_entity.id
_entity.type
_entity.pdbx_description
1 polymer ?
#
loop_
_entity_poly.entity_id
_entity_poly.type
_entity_poly.pdbx_seq_one_letter_code
_entity_poly.pdbx_strand_id
1 'polypeptide(L)'
;MVAVESLTIEENIAKLTDIMEIAFRWSLTHACSFDLGKFQLVHYTRNRNRYIPLPLVTPTHTIPASDSAKYLGLIMDRQLRRPTFGLPHQFVRQLYRSVVIPKMEYGLCVWYSPVVPTSSGRRRGSVGVLTQLGKVQNVACRLITGAFKTTPVAALNYLANIPPIELRLNQASFNSAARLASLPPHHPLQPLVRRCINFLKRSTPLH
;
A
#
# COMPACT_ATOMS: atom_id res chain seq x y z
N MET A 1 5.00 -0.90 10.41
CA MET A 1 6.34 -0.76 9.81
C MET A 1 6.70 0.71 9.89
N VAL A 2 7.72 1.05 10.68
CA VAL A 2 8.29 2.40 10.74
C VAL A 2 9.54 2.40 9.85
N ALA A 3 9.68 3.42 9.01
CA ALA A 3 10.85 3.58 8.16
C ALA A 3 11.39 5.00 8.38
N VAL A 4 12.71 5.10 8.51
CA VAL A 4 13.42 6.37 8.69
C VAL A 4 14.52 6.44 7.64
N GLU A 5 14.71 7.62 7.07
CA GLU A 5 15.73 7.90 6.07
C GLU A 5 16.63 9.05 6.54
N SER A 6 17.93 8.87 6.40
CA SER A 6 18.98 9.84 6.68
C SER A 6 20.27 9.44 5.99
N LEU A 7 21.30 10.28 6.09
CA LEU A 7 22.58 10.06 5.42
C LEU A 7 23.44 8.97 6.08
N THR A 8 23.26 8.74 7.39
CA THR A 8 24.04 7.78 8.19
C THR A 8 23.15 6.80 8.96
N ILE A 9 23.67 5.62 9.26
CA ILE A 9 22.93 4.60 10.04
C ILE A 9 22.73 5.09 11.50
N GLU A 10 23.70 5.80 12.05
CA GLU A 10 23.67 6.37 13.40
C GLU A 10 22.52 7.36 13.58
N GLU A 11 22.36 8.30 12.65
CA GLU A 11 21.24 9.25 12.66
C GLU A 11 19.89 8.54 12.56
N ASN A 12 19.79 7.49 11.73
CA ASN A 12 18.55 6.71 11.62
C ASN A 12 18.22 6.01 12.94
N ILE A 13 19.22 5.48 13.64
CA ILE A 13 19.02 4.85 14.94
C ILE A 13 18.59 5.89 15.98
N ALA A 14 19.23 7.06 16.03
CA ALA A 14 18.85 8.14 16.94
C ALA A 14 17.40 8.61 16.71
N LYS A 15 16.98 8.75 15.45
CA LYS A 15 15.59 9.06 15.10
C LYS A 15 14.63 7.92 15.49
N LEU A 16 15.05 6.66 15.28
CA LEU A 16 14.24 5.50 15.67
C LEU A 16 14.09 5.38 17.18
N THR A 17 15.13 5.68 17.96
CA THR A 17 15.06 5.69 19.43
C THR A 17 14.08 6.74 19.93
N ASP A 18 14.12 7.95 19.36
CA ASP A 18 13.20 9.04 19.71
C ASP A 18 11.75 8.67 19.39
N ILE A 19 11.49 8.14 18.18
CA ILE A 19 10.16 7.66 17.79
C ILE A 19 9.67 6.54 18.73
N MET A 20 10.57 5.63 19.13
CA MET A 20 10.24 4.54 20.03
C MET A 20 9.86 5.07 21.43
N GLU A 21 10.58 6.07 21.94
CA GLU A 21 10.28 6.70 23.23
C GLU A 21 8.91 7.37 23.21
N ILE A 22 8.60 8.11 22.14
CA ILE A 22 7.28 8.72 21.94
C ILE A 22 6.19 7.63 21.90
N ALA A 23 6.42 6.54 21.17
CA ALA A 23 5.48 5.44 21.07
C ALA A 23 5.24 4.78 22.44
N PHE A 24 6.30 4.54 23.24
CA PHE A 24 6.17 3.99 24.58
C PHE A 24 5.40 4.91 25.53
N ARG A 25 5.68 6.22 25.51
CA ARG A 25 4.90 7.20 26.28
C ARG A 25 3.42 7.19 25.90
N TRP A 26 3.12 7.07 24.61
CA TRP A 26 1.75 6.94 24.13
C TRP A 26 1.10 5.62 24.59
N SER A 27 1.85 4.52 24.61
CA SER A 27 1.33 3.21 25.01
C SER A 27 0.89 3.17 26.47
N LEU A 28 1.65 3.83 27.35
CA LEU A 28 1.33 3.98 28.78
C LEU A 28 -0.02 4.68 29.00
N THR A 29 -0.39 5.62 28.12
CA THR A 29 -1.67 6.34 28.22
C THR A 29 -2.84 5.59 27.58
N HIS A 30 -2.58 4.62 26.70
CA HIS A 30 -3.60 3.92 25.91
C HIS A 30 -3.76 2.43 26.28
N ALA A 31 -3.30 2.01 27.47
CA ALA A 31 -3.36 0.62 27.96
C ALA A 31 -2.88 -0.42 26.93
N CYS A 32 -1.90 -0.04 26.10
CA CYS A 32 -1.31 -0.87 25.06
C CYS A 32 0.13 -1.21 25.46
N SER A 33 0.54 -2.47 25.28
CA SER A 33 1.93 -2.91 25.49
C SER A 33 2.56 -3.33 24.16
N PHE A 34 3.81 -2.92 23.92
CA PHE A 34 4.57 -3.33 22.76
C PHE A 34 5.45 -4.53 23.10
N ASP A 35 5.32 -5.59 22.32
CA ASP A 35 6.17 -6.77 22.40
C ASP A 35 7.46 -6.55 21.59
N LEU A 36 8.48 -6.02 22.26
CA LEU A 36 9.79 -5.74 21.66
C LEU A 36 10.48 -7.00 21.09
N GLY A 37 10.16 -8.19 21.60
CA GLY A 37 10.70 -9.45 21.08
C GLY A 37 10.25 -9.75 19.65
N LYS A 38 9.14 -9.16 19.20
CA LYS A 38 8.63 -9.28 17.83
C LYS A 38 9.22 -8.24 16.88
N PHE A 39 9.93 -7.24 17.39
CA PHE A 39 10.44 -6.16 16.56
C PHE A 39 11.69 -6.63 15.81
N GLN A 40 11.76 -6.29 14.53
CA GLN A 40 12.90 -6.63 13.68
C GLN A 40 13.47 -5.34 13.08
N LEU A 41 14.78 -5.17 13.19
CA LEU A 41 15.51 -4.05 12.63
C LEU A 41 16.25 -4.50 11.38
N VAL A 42 16.05 -3.81 10.26
CA VAL A 42 16.81 -4.05 9.01
C VAL A 42 17.29 -2.71 8.47
N HIS A 43 18.59 -2.63 8.22
CA HIS A 43 19.25 -1.43 7.71
C HIS A 43 19.41 -1.48 6.19
N TYR A 44 18.70 -0.62 5.48
CA TYR A 44 18.84 -0.52 4.03
C TYR A 44 19.88 0.55 3.67
N THR A 45 20.97 0.14 3.03
CA THR A 45 22.02 1.06 2.56
C THR A 45 22.38 0.81 1.09
N ARG A 46 22.54 1.90 0.33
CA ARG A 46 23.03 1.84 -1.05
C ARG A 46 24.53 1.50 -1.12
N ASN A 47 25.29 1.89 -0.10
CA ASN A 47 26.73 1.68 -0.04
C ASN A 47 27.07 0.51 0.89
N ARG A 48 27.19 -0.68 0.30
CA ARG A 48 27.40 -1.94 1.03
C ARG A 48 28.74 -1.97 1.79
N ASN A 49 29.75 -1.27 1.30
CA ASN A 49 31.09 -1.27 1.89
C ASN A 49 31.16 -0.44 3.19
N ARG A 50 30.21 0.48 3.39
CA ARG A 50 30.11 1.31 4.61
C ARG A 50 29.05 0.78 5.59
N TYR A 51 28.57 -0.44 5.38
CA TYR A 51 27.53 -1.01 6.23
C TYR A 51 28.13 -1.47 7.57
N ILE A 52 27.64 -0.89 8.66
CA ILE A 52 27.94 -1.32 10.02
C ILE A 52 26.60 -1.69 10.70
N PRO A 53 26.43 -2.93 11.17
CA PRO A 53 25.18 -3.38 11.78
C PRO A 53 25.05 -2.82 13.20
N LEU A 54 24.58 -1.59 13.32
CA LEU A 54 24.31 -0.96 14.61
C LEU A 54 22.96 -1.44 15.19
N PRO A 55 22.90 -1.90 16.44
CA PRO A 55 21.65 -2.33 17.07
C PRO A 55 20.81 -1.13 17.52
N LEU A 56 19.49 -1.35 17.66
CA LEU A 56 18.59 -0.39 18.27
C LEU A 56 18.46 -0.70 19.76
N VAL A 57 18.98 0.20 20.59
CA VAL A 57 18.98 0.06 22.05
C VAL A 57 17.74 0.78 22.61
N THR A 58 16.92 0.05 23.34
CA THR A 58 15.84 0.61 24.16
C THR A 58 16.15 0.37 25.64
N PRO A 59 15.47 1.06 26.59
CA PRO A 59 15.78 0.91 28.02
C PRO A 59 15.68 -0.53 28.54
N THR A 60 14.88 -1.38 27.91
CA THR A 60 14.58 -2.75 28.37
C THR A 60 15.02 -3.85 27.40
N HIS A 61 15.38 -3.52 26.16
CA HIS A 61 15.74 -4.50 25.14
C HIS A 61 16.71 -3.94 24.10
N THR A 62 17.59 -4.78 23.58
CA THR A 62 18.44 -4.46 22.44
C THR A 62 17.98 -5.25 21.23
N ILE A 63 17.55 -4.57 20.17
CA ILE A 63 17.11 -5.20 18.93
C ILE A 63 18.32 -5.22 17.98
N PRO A 64 18.91 -6.39 17.69
CA PRO A 64 20.04 -6.47 16.76
C PRO A 64 19.58 -6.21 15.33
N ALA A 65 20.48 -5.67 14.52
CA ALA A 65 20.25 -5.57 13.09
C ALA A 65 20.20 -6.98 12.47
N SER A 66 19.13 -7.27 11.74
CA SER A 66 18.95 -8.52 11.00
C SER A 66 19.17 -8.30 9.50
N ASP A 67 19.63 -9.36 8.82
CA ASP A 67 19.73 -9.40 7.36
C ASP A 67 18.38 -9.59 6.68
N SER A 68 17.34 -10.00 7.42
CA SER A 68 16.00 -10.14 6.84
C SER A 68 14.90 -9.82 7.85
N ALA A 69 13.78 -9.30 7.36
CA ALA A 69 12.58 -9.12 8.16
C ALA A 69 11.36 -9.77 7.52
N LYS A 70 10.52 -10.39 8.35
CA LYS A 70 9.22 -10.92 7.93
C LYS A 70 8.17 -9.84 8.08
N TYR A 71 7.48 -9.50 7.01
CA TYR A 71 6.39 -8.52 7.02
C TYR A 71 5.21 -8.99 6.17
N LEU A 72 4.05 -9.20 6.79
CA LEU A 72 2.80 -9.60 6.13
C LEU A 72 2.96 -10.80 5.17
N GLY A 73 3.72 -11.82 5.60
CA GLY A 73 3.98 -13.04 4.81
C GLY A 73 5.09 -12.89 3.75
N LEU A 74 5.81 -11.76 3.72
CA LEU A 74 6.96 -11.54 2.85
C LEU A 74 8.25 -11.53 3.65
N ILE A 75 9.33 -12.06 3.08
CA ILE A 75 10.69 -11.92 3.61
C ILE A 75 11.38 -10.79 2.85
N MET A 76 11.71 -9.72 3.56
CA MET A 76 12.47 -8.58 3.03
C MET A 76 13.94 -8.76 3.39
N ASP A 77 14.77 -9.06 2.39
CA ASP A 77 16.23 -9.14 2.54
C ASP A 77 16.80 -7.71 2.56
N ARG A 78 17.75 -7.46 3.47
CA ARG A 78 18.53 -6.23 3.62
C ARG A 78 19.11 -5.72 2.30
N GLN A 79 19.48 -6.63 1.40
CA GLN A 79 20.10 -6.23 0.13
C GLN A 79 19.11 -5.67 -0.90
N LEU A 80 17.79 -5.77 -0.68
CA LEU A 80 16.71 -5.41 -1.62
C LEU A 80 17.14 -5.67 -3.07
N ARG A 81 17.62 -6.89 -3.34
CA ARG A 81 18.22 -7.23 -4.63
C ARG A 81 17.26 -6.83 -5.74
N ARG A 82 17.75 -6.04 -6.70
CA ARG A 82 16.93 -5.49 -7.79
C ARG A 82 16.17 -6.64 -8.46
N PRO A 83 14.87 -6.47 -8.78
CA PRO A 83 14.08 -7.47 -9.50
C PRO A 83 14.78 -7.99 -10.76
N THR A 84 15.54 -7.12 -11.43
CA THR A 84 16.27 -7.41 -12.67
C THR A 84 17.33 -8.50 -12.54
N PHE A 85 17.83 -8.82 -11.34
CA PHE A 85 18.92 -9.80 -11.15
C PHE A 85 18.73 -10.77 -9.97
N GLY A 86 17.57 -10.83 -9.29
CA GLY A 86 17.48 -11.72 -8.13
C GLY A 86 16.15 -12.01 -7.47
N LEU A 87 15.03 -11.39 -7.87
CA LEU A 87 13.71 -11.78 -7.38
C LEU A 87 12.89 -12.33 -8.55
N PRO A 88 12.45 -13.61 -8.52
CA PRO A 88 11.56 -14.11 -9.56
C PRO A 88 10.29 -13.26 -9.59
N HIS A 89 9.79 -13.03 -10.81
CA HIS A 89 8.63 -12.18 -11.10
C HIS A 89 7.38 -12.46 -10.24
N GLN A 90 7.24 -13.68 -9.71
CA GLN A 90 6.16 -14.12 -8.84
C GLN A 90 6.22 -13.41 -7.48
N PHE A 91 7.39 -13.32 -6.85
CA PHE A 91 7.54 -12.64 -5.56
C PHE A 91 7.36 -11.13 -5.69
N VAL A 92 7.82 -10.53 -6.79
CA VAL A 92 7.61 -9.10 -7.06
C VAL A 92 6.12 -8.80 -7.27
N ARG A 93 5.43 -9.68 -8.00
CA ARG A 93 3.97 -9.59 -8.17
C ARG A 93 3.24 -9.76 -6.85
N GLN A 94 3.67 -10.70 -6.01
CA GLN A 94 3.10 -10.91 -4.68
C GLN A 94 3.30 -9.68 -3.79
N LEU A 95 4.51 -9.11 -3.78
CA LEU A 95 4.82 -7.87 -3.06
C LEU A 95 3.93 -6.71 -3.50
N TYR A 96 3.74 -6.54 -4.81
CA TYR A 96 2.84 -5.53 -5.34
C TYR A 96 1.39 -5.74 -4.84
N ARG A 97 0.90 -6.99 -4.87
CA ARG A 97 -0.45 -7.35 -4.42
C ARG A 97 -0.67 -7.22 -2.91
N SER A 98 0.34 -7.49 -2.09
CA SER A 98 0.19 -7.47 -0.63
C SER A 98 0.48 -6.10 -0.01
N VAL A 99 1.34 -5.28 -0.62
CA VAL A 99 1.76 -3.99 -0.03
C VAL A 99 1.18 -2.81 -0.78
N VAL A 100 1.33 -2.77 -2.10
CA VAL A 100 1.03 -1.57 -2.89
C VAL A 100 -0.48 -1.46 -3.10
N ILE A 101 -1.12 -2.57 -3.49
CA ILE A 101 -2.56 -2.63 -3.73
C ILE A 101 -3.38 -2.21 -2.50
N PRO A 102 -3.17 -2.77 -1.29
CA PRO A 102 -3.98 -2.38 -0.14
C PRO A 102 -3.77 -0.92 0.24
N LYS A 103 -2.57 -0.37 0.05
CA LYS A 103 -2.30 1.06 0.26
C LYS A 103 -3.01 1.95 -0.76
N MET A 104 -3.07 1.55 -2.02
CA MET A 104 -3.75 2.30 -3.09
C MET A 104 -5.28 2.22 -2.98
N GLU A 105 -5.80 1.06 -2.59
CA GLU A 105 -7.24 0.80 -2.46
C GLU A 105 -7.80 1.25 -1.10
N TYR A 106 -6.94 1.65 -0.16
CA TYR A 106 -7.37 2.13 1.14
C TYR A 106 -8.23 3.38 1.00
N GLY A 107 -9.41 3.35 1.62
CA GLY A 107 -10.37 4.45 1.60
C GLY A 107 -11.03 4.71 0.24
N LEU A 108 -10.84 3.83 -0.75
CA LEU A 108 -11.35 4.01 -2.11
C LEU A 108 -12.87 4.27 -2.13
N CYS A 109 -13.65 3.62 -1.25
CA CYS A 109 -15.09 3.87 -1.12
C CYS A 109 -15.47 5.31 -0.69
N VAL A 110 -14.54 6.08 -0.14
CA VAL A 110 -14.79 7.44 0.36
C VAL A 110 -14.50 8.50 -0.72
N TRP A 111 -13.41 8.35 -1.47
CA TRP A 111 -12.90 9.40 -2.35
C TRP A 111 -12.92 9.05 -3.85
N TYR A 112 -13.12 7.78 -4.21
CA TYR A 112 -13.10 7.34 -5.60
C TYR A 112 -14.51 7.34 -6.19
N SER A 113 -14.69 8.15 -7.24
CA SER A 113 -15.86 8.05 -8.11
C SER A 113 -15.52 7.15 -9.30
N PRO A 114 -16.33 6.10 -9.58
CA PRO A 114 -16.03 5.14 -10.62
C PRO A 114 -15.88 5.84 -11.97
N VAL A 115 -14.82 5.48 -12.68
CA VAL A 115 -14.54 6.06 -13.99
C VAL A 115 -15.32 5.27 -15.02
N VAL A 116 -16.30 5.93 -15.63
CA VAL A 116 -17.13 5.37 -16.70
C VAL A 116 -17.04 6.27 -17.93
N PRO A 117 -17.01 5.67 -19.14
CA PRO A 117 -17.15 6.44 -20.36
C PRO A 117 -18.57 7.03 -20.41
N THR A 118 -18.66 8.34 -20.65
CA THR A 118 -19.95 9.01 -20.89
C THR A 118 -20.34 8.84 -22.35
N SER A 119 -21.63 8.95 -22.68
CA SER A 119 -22.14 8.96 -24.07
C SER A 119 -21.44 9.97 -24.98
N SER A 120 -20.94 11.08 -24.42
CA SER A 120 -20.15 12.10 -25.10
C SER A 120 -18.67 11.74 -25.33
N GLY A 121 -18.26 10.51 -25.02
CA GLY A 121 -16.86 10.05 -25.09
C GLY A 121 -15.95 10.58 -23.99
N ARG A 122 -16.41 11.55 -23.19
CA ARG A 122 -15.66 12.07 -22.04
C ARG A 122 -15.69 11.08 -20.89
N ARG A 123 -14.53 10.88 -20.26
CA ARG A 123 -14.40 10.08 -19.04
C ARG A 123 -14.84 10.92 -17.85
N ARG A 124 -15.84 10.46 -17.11
CA ARG A 124 -16.32 11.12 -15.89
C ARG A 124 -15.77 10.40 -14.67
N GLY A 125 -15.55 11.14 -13.58
CA GLY A 125 -15.10 10.60 -12.28
C GLY A 125 -13.66 10.98 -11.94
N SER A 126 -13.02 10.18 -11.09
CA SER A 126 -11.68 10.46 -10.54
C SER A 126 -10.55 10.13 -11.53
N VAL A 127 -10.63 10.63 -12.77
CA VAL A 127 -9.69 10.34 -13.87
C VAL A 127 -8.27 10.79 -13.53
N GLY A 128 -8.12 11.95 -12.87
CA GLY A 128 -6.80 12.44 -12.44
C GLY A 128 -6.10 11.45 -11.49
N VAL A 129 -6.80 10.98 -10.47
CA VAL A 129 -6.25 10.01 -9.50
C VAL A 129 -5.94 8.67 -10.18
N LEU A 130 -6.85 8.22 -11.05
CA LEU A 130 -6.65 7.02 -11.86
C LEU A 130 -5.35 7.07 -12.67
N THR A 131 -5.04 8.21 -13.30
CA THR A 131 -3.79 8.37 -14.05
C THR A 131 -2.55 8.29 -13.16
N GLN A 132 -2.60 8.84 -11.93
CA GLN A 132 -1.47 8.76 -11.00
C GLN A 132 -1.24 7.33 -10.50
N LEU A 133 -2.32 6.63 -10.11
CA LEU A 133 -2.24 5.23 -9.69
C LEU A 133 -1.79 4.32 -10.85
N GLY A 134 -2.19 4.65 -12.09
CA GLY A 134 -1.71 3.97 -13.29
C GLY A 134 -0.20 4.10 -13.48
N LYS A 135 0.41 5.26 -13.18
CA LYS A 135 1.88 5.40 -13.21
C LYS A 135 2.56 4.47 -12.22
N VAL A 136 2.02 4.34 -11.01
CA VAL A 136 2.55 3.43 -9.97
C VAL A 136 2.45 1.98 -10.45
N GLN A 137 1.30 1.56 -10.99
CA GLN A 137 1.14 0.22 -11.55
C GLN A 137 2.11 -0.03 -12.71
N ASN A 138 2.32 0.94 -13.61
CA ASN A 138 3.24 0.78 -14.74
C ASN A 138 4.69 0.57 -14.30
N VAL A 139 5.13 1.25 -13.23
CA VAL A 139 6.45 0.99 -12.63
C VAL A 139 6.51 -0.43 -12.08
N ALA A 140 5.49 -0.87 -11.34
CA ALA A 140 5.44 -2.22 -10.81
C ALA A 140 5.41 -3.30 -11.90
N CYS A 141 4.59 -3.13 -12.95
CA CYS A 141 4.52 -4.06 -14.07
C CYS A 141 5.87 -4.19 -14.78
N ARG A 142 6.60 -3.08 -15.00
CA ARG A 142 7.95 -3.13 -15.57
C ARG A 142 8.95 -3.84 -14.67
N LEU A 143 8.86 -3.66 -13.36
CA LEU A 143 9.71 -4.39 -12.40
C LEU A 143 9.40 -5.89 -12.39
N ILE A 144 8.13 -6.27 -12.55
CA ILE A 144 7.70 -7.67 -12.61
C ILE A 144 8.15 -8.35 -13.91
N THR A 145 7.98 -7.67 -15.05
CA THR A 145 8.24 -8.27 -16.37
C THR A 145 9.67 -8.06 -16.86
N GLY A 146 10.41 -7.12 -16.29
CA GLY A 146 11.72 -6.70 -16.81
C GLY A 146 11.64 -5.98 -18.16
N ALA A 147 10.44 -5.59 -18.61
CA ALA A 147 10.22 -5.02 -19.93
C ALA A 147 10.76 -3.58 -20.07
N PHE A 148 11.08 -3.19 -21.31
CA PHE A 148 11.62 -1.88 -21.62
C PHE A 148 10.65 -0.74 -21.27
N LYS A 149 11.21 0.47 -21.08
CA LYS A 149 10.41 1.68 -20.84
C LYS A 149 9.43 1.97 -22.00
N THR A 150 9.77 1.56 -23.21
CA THR A 150 8.99 1.77 -24.45
C THR A 150 7.85 0.77 -24.64
N THR A 151 7.79 -0.30 -23.84
CA THR A 151 6.73 -1.33 -23.98
C THR A 151 5.35 -0.72 -23.68
N PRO A 152 4.33 -1.00 -24.53
CA PRO A 152 2.99 -0.45 -24.35
C PRO A 152 2.34 -0.97 -23.05
N VAL A 153 1.57 -0.10 -22.38
CA VAL A 153 0.97 -0.37 -21.07
C VAL A 153 0.01 -1.56 -21.08
N ALA A 154 -0.77 -1.72 -22.15
CA ALA A 154 -1.69 -2.85 -22.30
C ALA A 154 -0.93 -4.20 -22.31
N ALA A 155 0.16 -4.29 -23.06
CA ALA A 155 1.02 -5.47 -23.08
C ALA A 155 1.71 -5.71 -21.73
N LEU A 156 2.15 -4.64 -21.06
CA LEU A 156 2.74 -4.74 -19.71
C LEU A 156 1.77 -5.37 -18.71
N ASN A 157 0.50 -4.93 -18.68
CA ASN A 157 -0.51 -5.47 -17.78
C ASN A 157 -0.80 -6.94 -18.07
N TYR A 158 -0.88 -7.31 -19.35
CA TYR A 158 -1.07 -8.68 -19.79
C TYR A 158 0.09 -9.59 -19.36
N LEU A 159 1.33 -9.22 -19.69
CA LEU A 159 2.54 -9.97 -19.31
C LEU A 159 2.74 -10.02 -17.79
N ALA A 160 2.39 -8.95 -17.09
CA ALA A 160 2.45 -8.90 -15.64
C ALA A 160 1.28 -9.63 -14.96
N ASN A 161 0.31 -10.19 -15.70
CA ASN A 161 -0.91 -10.83 -15.18
C ASN A 161 -1.59 -9.99 -14.08
N ILE A 162 -1.75 -8.70 -14.35
CA ILE A 162 -2.40 -7.73 -13.47
C ILE A 162 -3.47 -7.01 -14.31
N PRO A 163 -4.71 -6.89 -13.81
CA PRO A 163 -5.75 -6.17 -14.54
C PRO A 163 -5.37 -4.68 -14.68
N PRO A 164 -5.81 -4.01 -15.77
CA PRO A 164 -5.72 -2.56 -15.87
C PRO A 164 -6.25 -1.87 -14.60
N ILE A 165 -5.53 -0.86 -14.12
CA ILE A 165 -5.83 -0.20 -12.84
C ILE A 165 -7.27 0.31 -12.77
N GLU A 166 -7.83 0.77 -13.89
CA GLU A 166 -9.22 1.24 -13.98
C GLU A 166 -10.23 0.16 -13.61
N LEU A 167 -10.11 -1.01 -14.23
CA LEU A 167 -11.02 -2.12 -13.98
C LEU A 167 -10.93 -2.57 -12.51
N ARG A 168 -9.72 -2.56 -11.96
CA ARG A 168 -9.46 -2.95 -10.58
C ARG A 168 -10.09 -1.97 -9.57
N LEU A 169 -9.87 -0.66 -9.72
CA LEU A 169 -10.43 0.34 -8.82
C LEU A 169 -11.96 0.42 -8.95
N ASN A 170 -12.48 0.33 -10.17
CA ASN A 170 -13.92 0.20 -10.41
C ASN A 170 -14.47 -1.02 -9.67
N GLN A 171 -13.89 -2.21 -9.86
CA GLN A 171 -14.32 -3.44 -9.18
C GLN A 171 -14.28 -3.29 -7.65
N ALA A 172 -13.22 -2.70 -7.07
CA ALA A 172 -13.12 -2.48 -5.63
C ALA A 172 -14.22 -1.53 -5.11
N SER A 173 -14.52 -0.46 -5.84
CA SER A 173 -15.62 0.47 -5.50
C SER A 173 -16.98 -0.22 -5.58
N PHE A 174 -17.23 -0.99 -6.64
CA PHE A 174 -18.46 -1.76 -6.81
C PHE A 174 -18.63 -2.80 -5.70
N ASN A 175 -17.57 -3.53 -5.33
CA ASN A 175 -17.61 -4.49 -4.23
C ASN A 175 -17.97 -3.80 -2.89
N SER A 176 -17.42 -2.60 -2.65
CA SER A 176 -17.74 -1.82 -1.46
C SER A 176 -19.20 -1.35 -1.46
N ALA A 177 -19.69 -0.87 -2.60
CA ALA A 177 -21.09 -0.48 -2.77
C ALA A 177 -22.05 -1.68 -2.62
N ALA A 178 -21.71 -2.84 -3.19
CA ALA A 178 -22.50 -4.07 -3.08
C ALA A 178 -22.57 -4.57 -1.63
N ARG A 179 -21.48 -4.44 -0.86
CA ARG A 179 -21.48 -4.73 0.59
C ARG A 179 -22.43 -3.80 1.34
N LEU A 180 -22.47 -2.51 1.01
CA LEU A 180 -23.41 -1.57 1.61
C LEU A 180 -24.86 -1.86 1.20
N ALA A 181 -25.09 -2.33 -0.02
CA ALA A 181 -26.42 -2.69 -0.52
C ALA A 181 -26.96 -4.00 0.07
N SER A 182 -26.08 -4.95 0.41
CA SER A 182 -26.42 -6.25 1.00
C SER A 182 -26.48 -6.25 2.53
N LEU A 183 -26.43 -5.08 3.18
CA LEU A 183 -26.53 -4.97 4.63
C LEU A 183 -27.87 -5.51 5.16
N PRO A 184 -27.86 -6.30 6.25
CA PRO A 184 -29.08 -6.73 6.92
C PRO A 184 -29.94 -5.54 7.40
N PRO A 185 -31.26 -5.69 7.47
CA PRO A 185 -32.17 -4.59 7.84
C PRO A 185 -31.95 -4.06 9.27
N HIS A 186 -31.35 -4.85 10.16
CA HIS A 186 -31.06 -4.46 11.53
C HIS A 186 -29.70 -3.77 11.70
N HIS A 187 -28.92 -3.56 10.64
CA HIS A 187 -27.59 -2.97 10.74
C HIS A 187 -27.65 -1.45 10.98
N PRO A 188 -26.86 -0.89 11.91
CA PRO A 188 -26.92 0.54 12.28
C PRO A 188 -26.64 1.50 11.10
N LEU A 189 -25.91 1.05 10.07
CA LEU A 189 -25.61 1.86 8.87
C LEU A 189 -26.72 1.85 7.81
N GLN A 190 -27.69 0.94 7.88
CA GLN A 190 -28.78 0.84 6.90
C GLN A 190 -29.61 2.13 6.74
N PRO A 191 -30.02 2.84 7.82
CA PRO A 191 -30.79 4.09 7.67
C PRO A 191 -30.00 5.22 7.00
N LEU A 192 -28.66 5.22 7.12
CA LEU A 192 -27.79 6.19 6.46
C LEU A 192 -27.67 5.87 4.97
N VAL A 193 -27.41 4.61 4.62
CA VAL A 193 -27.32 4.17 3.22
C VAL A 193 -28.64 4.46 2.48
N ARG A 194 -29.79 4.18 3.10
CA ARG A 194 -31.11 4.45 2.51
C ARG A 194 -31.35 5.95 2.26
N ARG A 195 -30.90 6.81 3.18
CA ARG A 195 -30.92 8.27 2.99
C ARG A 195 -30.06 8.70 1.80
N CYS A 196 -28.84 8.18 1.69
CA CYS A 196 -27.95 8.50 0.56
C CYS A 196 -28.53 8.05 -0.79
N ILE A 197 -29.12 6.85 -0.86
CA ILE A 197 -29.79 6.36 -2.09
C ILE A 197 -30.95 7.28 -2.49
N ASN A 198 -31.78 7.68 -1.53
CA ASN A 198 -32.91 8.57 -1.79
C ASN A 198 -32.46 9.97 -2.24
N PHE A 199 -31.35 10.47 -1.68
CA PHE A 199 -30.74 11.73 -2.12
C PHE A 199 -30.23 11.63 -3.57
N LEU A 200 -29.50 10.57 -3.90
CA LEU A 200 -28.98 10.36 -5.27
C LEU A 200 -30.11 10.26 -6.30
N LYS A 201 -31.20 9.56 -5.98
CA LYS A 201 -32.38 9.47 -6.85
C LYS A 201 -33.03 10.83 -7.13
N ARG A 202 -32.94 11.78 -6.20
CA ARG A 202 -33.46 13.15 -6.38
C ARG A 202 -32.52 14.02 -7.20
N SER A 203 -31.22 13.78 -7.14
CA SER A 203 -30.20 14.56 -7.85
C SER A 203 -29.98 14.13 -9.30
N THR A 204 -30.31 12.89 -9.67
CA THR A 204 -30.32 12.44 -11.07
C THR A 204 -31.78 12.35 -11.56
N PRO A 205 -32.35 13.43 -12.14
CA PRO A 205 -33.60 13.29 -12.87
C PRO A 205 -33.31 12.35 -14.04
N LEU A 206 -33.95 11.18 -14.04
CA LEU A 206 -33.92 10.24 -15.15
C LEU A 206 -34.52 10.95 -16.37
N HIS A 207 -33.65 11.39 -17.27
CA HIS A 207 -33.94 11.74 -18.66
C HIS A 207 -33.05 10.89 -19.55
#